data_AF-A0A072P704-F1
#
_entry.id   AF-A0A072P704-F1
#
_cell.length_a   1.000
_cell.length_b   1.000
_cell.length_c   1.000
_cell.angle_alpha   90.00
_cell.angle_beta   90.00
_cell.angle_gamma   90.00
#
_symmetry.space_group_name_H-M   'P 1'
#
loop_
_entity.id
_entity.type
_entity.pdbx_description
1 polymer ?
#
loop_
_entity_poly.entity_id
_entity_poly.type
_entity_poly.pdbx_seq_one_letter_code
_entity_poly.pdbx_strand_id
1 'polypeptide(L)'
;MGLMRAIHIYLVHSANVGIYSEWHPIISYIKVLLGIPMMQYMVDFCQKHITERLDATKFETRVTRQDDDFLAKLLTLHSGDPVKFTIYHVLMSCFTNIGAVSDTTSISMAAVMYHLMKNAEAIVGVNSWVAHRNKDVFGADADTYRPERWLESAKRASKMEK
;
A
#
# COMPACT_ATOMS: atom_id res chain seq x y z
N MET A 1 -19.11 -8.01 7.49
CA MET A 1 -17.77 -7.98 8.12
C MET A 1 -16.94 -6.92 7.40
N GLY A 2 -16.08 -6.16 8.07
CA GLY A 2 -15.26 -5.11 7.44
C GLY A 2 -13.80 -5.53 7.27
N LEU A 3 -13.07 -4.86 6.37
CA LEU A 3 -11.67 -5.20 6.02
C LEU A 3 -10.75 -5.24 7.25
N MET A 4 -10.83 -4.24 8.14
CA MET A 4 -10.00 -4.18 9.35
C MET A 4 -10.21 -5.39 10.28
N ARG A 5 -11.45 -5.86 10.41
CA ARG A 5 -11.77 -7.05 11.21
C ARG A 5 -11.24 -8.33 10.56
N ALA A 6 -11.22 -8.39 9.23
CA ALA A 6 -10.66 -9.52 8.48
C ALA A 6 -9.13 -9.58 8.65
N ILE A 7 -8.44 -8.44 8.52
CA ILE A 7 -7.00 -8.32 8.76
C ILE A 7 -6.65 -8.77 10.19
N HIS A 8 -7.38 -8.28 11.19
CA HIS A 8 -7.14 -8.68 12.58
C HIS A 8 -7.27 -10.20 12.81
N ILE A 9 -8.33 -10.84 12.27
CA ILE A 9 -8.53 -12.30 12.41
C ILE A 9 -7.42 -13.08 11.69
N TYR A 10 -6.99 -12.61 10.52
CA TYR A 10 -5.87 -13.19 9.80
C TYR A 10 -4.58 -13.15 10.63
N LEU A 11 -4.24 -11.99 11.19
CA LEU A 11 -3.00 -11.79 11.95
C LEU A 11 -2.97 -12.61 13.25
N VAL A 12 -4.10 -12.66 13.97
CA VAL A 12 -4.23 -13.52 15.16
C VAL A 12 -4.02 -15.00 14.79
N HIS A 13 -4.51 -15.43 13.62
CA HIS A 13 -4.23 -16.78 13.14
C HIS A 13 -2.75 -16.98 12.79
N SER A 14 -2.15 -16.05 12.02
CA SER A 14 -0.74 -16.12 11.63
C SER A 14 0.20 -16.12 12.83
N ALA A 15 -0.07 -15.30 13.86
CA ALA A 15 0.74 -15.23 15.07
C ALA A 15 0.70 -16.53 15.89
N ASN A 16 -0.47 -17.16 15.99
CA ASN A 16 -0.66 -18.36 16.82
C ASN A 16 -0.31 -19.66 16.08
N VAL A 17 -0.51 -19.71 14.77
CA VAL A 17 -0.43 -20.96 13.98
C VAL A 17 0.73 -20.92 12.98
N GLY A 18 1.18 -19.73 12.56
CA GLY A 18 2.24 -19.58 11.56
C GLY A 18 3.61 -20.10 11.99
N ILE A 19 3.81 -20.37 13.29
CA ILE A 19 5.03 -21.00 13.82
C ILE A 19 5.10 -22.49 13.47
N TYR A 20 3.94 -23.17 13.43
CA TYR A 20 3.84 -24.60 13.23
C TYR A 20 2.98 -24.90 12.01
N SER A 21 3.64 -25.09 10.86
CA SER A 21 2.97 -25.27 9.57
C SER A 21 1.99 -26.44 9.56
N GLU A 22 2.22 -27.44 10.41
CA GLU A 22 1.43 -28.66 10.59
C GLU A 22 0.05 -28.39 11.20
N TRP A 23 -0.12 -27.27 11.91
CA TRP A 23 -1.38 -26.91 12.55
C TRP A 23 -2.35 -26.21 11.60
N HIS A 24 -1.86 -25.64 10.49
CA HIS A 24 -2.69 -25.00 9.48
C HIS A 24 -3.80 -25.91 8.91
N PRO A 25 -3.54 -27.15 8.46
CA PRO A 25 -4.60 -28.00 7.90
C PRO A 25 -5.69 -28.35 8.92
N ILE A 26 -5.31 -28.67 10.17
CA ILE A 26 -6.25 -29.03 11.24
C ILE A 26 -7.12 -27.83 11.61
N ILE A 27 -6.50 -26.67 11.86
CA ILE A 27 -7.22 -25.46 12.27
C ILE A 27 -8.09 -24.92 11.13
N SER A 28 -7.61 -25.00 9.88
CA SER A 28 -8.41 -24.59 8.72
C SER A 28 -9.65 -25.46 8.56
N TYR A 29 -9.51 -26.78 8.71
CA TYR A 29 -10.64 -27.70 8.67
C TYR A 29 -11.70 -27.38 9.74
N ILE A 30 -11.27 -27.18 10.99
CA ILE A 30 -12.17 -26.81 12.10
C ILE A 30 -12.87 -25.48 11.83
N LYS A 31 -12.15 -24.47 11.32
CA LYS A 31 -12.73 -23.16 11.00
C LYS A 31 -13.74 -23.22 9.86
N VAL A 32 -13.47 -24.01 8.82
CA VAL A 32 -14.41 -24.24 7.72
C VAL A 32 -15.67 -24.93 8.24
N LEU A 33 -15.53 -25.95 9.09
CA LEU A 33 -16.66 -26.64 9.72
C LEU A 33 -17.54 -25.70 10.56
N LEU A 34 -16.91 -24.75 11.26
CA LEU A 34 -17.60 -23.74 12.07
C LEU A 34 -18.10 -22.52 11.26
N GLY A 35 -17.92 -22.51 9.93
CA GLY A 35 -18.33 -21.42 9.07
C GLY A 35 -17.61 -20.10 9.36
N ILE A 36 -16.42 -20.14 9.94
CA ILE A 36 -15.63 -18.95 10.27
C ILE A 36 -14.82 -18.55 9.03
N PRO A 37 -15.17 -17.46 8.33
CA PRO A 37 -14.43 -17.03 7.15
C PRO A 37 -13.06 -16.51 7.58
N MET A 38 -12.01 -17.29 7.32
CA MET A 38 -10.66 -16.95 7.77
C MET A 38 -10.11 -15.76 6.98
N MET A 39 -9.88 -15.96 5.69
CA MET A 39 -9.28 -14.97 4.79
C MET A 39 -10.21 -14.57 3.66
N GLN A 40 -11.39 -15.21 3.60
CA GLN A 40 -12.30 -15.12 2.46
C GLN A 40 -12.65 -13.67 2.15
N TYR A 41 -12.93 -12.87 3.18
CA TYR A 41 -13.27 -11.46 2.98
C TYR A 41 -12.12 -10.65 2.37
N MET A 42 -10.86 -10.92 2.73
CA MET A 42 -9.70 -10.24 2.13
C MET A 42 -9.50 -10.66 0.67
N VAL A 43 -9.69 -11.95 0.38
CA VAL A 43 -9.63 -12.50 -0.97
C VAL A 43 -10.73 -11.89 -1.84
N ASP A 44 -11.98 -11.88 -1.35
CA ASP A 44 -13.13 -11.30 -2.05
C ASP A 44 -12.93 -9.81 -2.31
N PHE A 45 -12.38 -9.08 -1.34
CA PHE A 45 -12.06 -7.67 -1.48
C PHE A 45 -11.02 -7.43 -2.59
N CYS A 46 -9.91 -8.17 -2.58
CA CYS A 46 -8.88 -8.05 -3.62
C CYS A 46 -9.42 -8.45 -4.99
N GLN A 47 -10.13 -9.58 -5.06
CA GLN A 47 -10.71 -10.10 -6.29
C GLN A 47 -11.70 -9.12 -6.90
N LYS A 48 -12.55 -8.50 -6.08
CA LYS A 48 -13.51 -7.49 -6.52
C LYS A 48 -12.80 -6.31 -7.17
N HIS A 49 -11.79 -5.73 -6.51
CA HIS A 49 -11.07 -4.57 -7.04
C HIS A 49 -10.23 -4.91 -8.30
N ILE A 50 -9.63 -6.10 -8.35
CA ILE A 50 -8.95 -6.58 -9.55
C ILE A 50 -9.94 -6.71 -10.72
N THR A 51 -11.11 -7.31 -10.47
CA THR A 51 -12.14 -7.50 -11.49
C THR A 51 -12.69 -6.15 -12.00
N GLU A 52 -13.01 -5.23 -11.09
CA GLU A 52 -13.44 -3.87 -11.45
C GLU A 52 -12.41 -3.15 -12.33
N ARG A 53 -11.11 -3.31 -12.01
CA ARG A 53 -10.02 -2.70 -12.79
C ARG A 53 -9.86 -3.36 -14.15
N LEU A 54 -9.96 -4.69 -14.21
CA LEU A 54 -9.92 -5.44 -15.47
C LEU A 54 -11.09 -5.03 -16.38
N ASP A 55 -12.30 -4.94 -15.85
CA ASP A 55 -13.48 -4.51 -16.59
C ASP A 55 -13.34 -3.08 -17.13
N ALA A 56 -12.76 -2.18 -16.35
CA ALA A 56 -12.46 -0.81 -16.78
C ALA A 56 -11.34 -0.73 -17.84
N THR A 57 -10.46 -1.73 -17.93
CA THR A 57 -9.24 -1.70 -18.76
C THR A 57 -9.34 -2.54 -20.03
N LYS A 58 -10.45 -3.27 -20.26
CA LYS A 58 -10.70 -4.18 -21.40
C LYS A 58 -10.49 -3.58 -22.81
N PHE A 59 -10.14 -2.30 -22.96
CA PHE A 59 -9.98 -1.60 -24.24
C PHE A 59 -8.56 -1.13 -24.60
N GLU A 60 -7.53 -1.29 -23.74
CA GLU A 60 -6.19 -0.80 -24.09
C GLU A 60 -5.09 -1.83 -23.81
N THR A 61 -4.30 -2.16 -24.84
CA THR A 61 -2.96 -2.73 -24.68
C THR A 61 -2.08 -1.64 -24.06
N ARG A 62 -2.18 -1.49 -22.74
CA ARG A 62 -1.61 -0.36 -22.02
C ARG A 62 -0.12 -0.60 -21.75
N VAL A 63 0.74 0.18 -22.38
CA VAL A 63 2.15 0.31 -21.99
C VAL A 63 2.19 0.98 -20.61
N THR A 64 3.02 0.46 -19.72
CA THR A 64 3.21 0.99 -18.37
C THR A 64 3.58 2.48 -18.43
N ARG A 65 2.75 3.33 -17.84
CA ARG A 65 3.01 4.76 -17.67
C ARG A 65 3.72 5.02 -16.35
N GLN A 66 4.47 6.12 -16.28
CA GLN A 66 5.16 6.55 -15.06
C GLN A 66 4.16 6.77 -13.90
N ASP A 67 2.95 7.24 -14.23
CA ASP A 67 1.89 7.55 -13.27
C ASP A 67 0.97 6.36 -12.94
N ASP A 68 1.29 5.15 -13.43
CA ASP A 68 0.47 3.98 -13.13
C ASP A 68 0.57 3.57 -11.67
N ASP A 69 -0.61 3.32 -11.09
CA ASP A 69 -0.75 2.79 -9.74
C ASP A 69 -0.20 1.35 -9.63
N PHE A 70 -0.04 0.88 -8.40
CA PHE A 70 0.54 -0.44 -8.12
C PHE A 70 -0.23 -1.58 -8.81
N LEU A 71 -1.56 -1.55 -8.77
CA LEU A 71 -2.40 -2.60 -9.36
C LEU A 71 -2.29 -2.58 -10.89
N ALA A 72 -2.28 -1.40 -11.51
CA ALA A 72 -2.09 -1.25 -12.95
C ALA A 72 -0.77 -1.90 -13.40
N LYS A 73 0.33 -1.68 -12.67
CA LYS A 73 1.64 -2.31 -12.95
C LYS A 73 1.59 -3.83 -12.86
N LEU A 74 0.93 -4.40 -11.83
CA LEU A 74 0.76 -5.85 -11.70
C LEU A 74 -0.07 -6.45 -12.84
N LEU A 75 -1.13 -5.75 -13.26
CA LEU A 75 -1.96 -6.17 -14.38
C LEU A 75 -1.18 -6.11 -15.71
N THR A 76 -0.36 -5.07 -15.93
CA THR A 76 0.52 -5.01 -17.12
C THR A 76 1.53 -6.16 -17.13
N LEU A 77 2.12 -6.53 -16.00
CA LEU A 77 3.00 -7.69 -15.89
C LEU A 77 2.27 -9.00 -16.24
N HIS A 78 1.02 -9.15 -15.77
CA HIS A 78 0.18 -10.29 -16.12
C HIS A 78 -0.14 -10.34 -17.62
N SER A 79 -0.51 -9.19 -18.22
CA SER A 79 -0.82 -9.12 -19.65
C SER A 79 0.40 -9.35 -20.55
N GLY A 80 1.60 -9.03 -20.08
CA GLY A 80 2.84 -9.25 -20.83
C GLY A 80 3.26 -10.72 -20.91
N ASP A 81 3.18 -11.45 -19.79
CA ASP A 81 3.47 -12.89 -19.73
C ASP A 81 2.51 -13.60 -18.75
N PRO A 82 1.31 -13.99 -19.23
CA PRO A 82 0.27 -14.55 -18.36
C PRO A 82 0.59 -15.95 -17.85
N VAL A 83 1.52 -16.67 -18.48
CA VAL A 83 1.96 -18.00 -18.04
C VAL A 83 2.89 -17.87 -16.84
N LYS A 84 3.85 -16.94 -16.91
CA LYS A 84 4.80 -16.70 -15.83
C LYS A 84 4.18 -15.93 -14.67
N PHE A 85 3.38 -14.91 -14.96
CA PHE A 85 2.76 -14.05 -13.96
C PHE A 85 1.24 -14.14 -14.06
N THR A 86 0.68 -15.24 -13.55
CA THR A 86 -0.77 -15.49 -13.57
C THR A 86 -1.57 -14.49 -12.72
N ILE A 87 -2.88 -14.47 -12.91
CA ILE A 87 -3.81 -13.66 -12.09
C ILE A 87 -3.73 -14.02 -10.59
N TYR A 88 -3.34 -15.26 -10.26
CA TYR A 88 -3.07 -15.68 -8.90
C TYR A 88 -1.92 -14.87 -8.28
N HIS A 89 -0.86 -14.58 -9.03
CA HIS A 89 0.25 -13.75 -8.54
C HIS A 89 -0.18 -12.30 -8.31
N VAL A 90 -1.04 -11.75 -9.17
CA VAL A 90 -1.65 -10.41 -8.96
C VAL A 90 -2.44 -10.41 -7.65
N LEU A 91 -3.34 -11.38 -7.48
CA LEU A 91 -4.18 -11.52 -6.29
C LEU A 91 -3.34 -11.66 -5.02
N MET A 92 -2.33 -12.55 -5.03
CA MET A 92 -1.44 -12.76 -3.89
C MET A 92 -0.59 -11.53 -3.58
N SER A 93 -0.13 -10.78 -4.60
CA SER A 93 0.63 -9.55 -4.40
C SER A 93 -0.21 -8.47 -3.71
N CYS A 94 -1.46 -8.27 -4.17
CA CYS A 94 -2.41 -7.37 -3.52
C CYS A 94 -2.72 -7.81 -2.09
N PHE A 95 -2.99 -9.10 -1.91
CA PHE A 95 -3.30 -9.70 -0.61
C PHE A 95 -2.17 -9.49 0.41
N THR A 96 -0.92 -9.83 0.03
CA THR A 96 0.25 -9.69 0.91
C THR A 96 0.54 -8.23 1.22
N ASN A 97 0.33 -7.31 0.26
CA ASN A 97 0.50 -5.89 0.50
C ASN A 97 -0.46 -5.39 1.59
N ILE A 98 -1.75 -5.74 1.51
CA ILE A 98 -2.76 -5.34 2.52
C ILE A 98 -2.45 -5.96 3.88
N GLY A 99 -2.10 -7.25 3.92
CA GLY A 99 -1.82 -7.96 5.17
C GLY A 99 -0.57 -7.43 5.89
N ALA A 100 0.54 -7.25 5.17
CA ALA A 100 1.83 -6.89 5.77
C ALA A 100 1.97 -5.38 6.07
N VAL A 101 1.46 -4.52 5.18
CA VAL A 101 1.67 -3.05 5.30
C VAL A 101 0.79 -2.43 6.38
N SER A 102 -0.39 -3.01 6.65
CA SER A 102 -1.34 -2.48 7.62
C SER A 102 -0.71 -2.32 9.02
N ASP A 103 -0.09 -3.37 9.55
CA ASP A 103 0.40 -3.39 10.92
C ASP A 103 1.69 -2.59 11.09
N THR A 104 2.65 -2.79 10.19
CA THR A 104 3.95 -2.14 10.24
C THR A 104 3.82 -0.62 10.13
N THR A 105 2.92 -0.14 9.25
CA THR A 105 2.64 1.30 9.14
C THR A 105 1.90 1.82 10.36
N SER A 106 0.93 1.06 10.89
CA SER A 106 0.16 1.47 12.06
C SER A 106 1.04 1.60 13.31
N ILE A 107 1.94 0.64 13.56
CA ILE A 107 2.84 0.71 14.71
C ILE A 107 3.87 1.83 14.55
N SER A 108 4.41 2.03 13.34
CA SER A 108 5.31 3.16 13.07
C SER A 108 4.61 4.50 13.26
N MET A 109 3.39 4.67 12.75
CA MET A 109 2.62 5.90 12.92
C MET A 109 2.26 6.15 14.38
N ALA A 110 1.87 5.10 15.12
CA ALA A 110 1.61 5.19 16.55
C ALA A 110 2.86 5.59 17.33
N ALA A 111 4.02 5.03 16.99
CA ALA A 111 5.29 5.39 17.60
C ALA A 111 5.65 6.85 17.32
N VAL A 112 5.50 7.32 16.07
CA VAL A 112 5.70 8.73 15.71
C VAL A 112 4.80 9.62 16.56
N MET A 113 3.49 9.36 16.58
CA MET A 113 2.55 10.16 17.37
C MET A 113 2.89 10.15 18.85
N TYR A 114 3.26 8.99 19.41
CA TYR A 114 3.68 8.86 20.81
C TYR A 114 4.91 9.73 21.12
N HIS A 115 5.93 9.70 20.27
CA HIS A 115 7.14 10.48 20.45
C HIS A 115 6.91 11.98 20.26
N LEU A 116 5.99 12.37 19.38
CA LEU A 116 5.58 13.77 19.22
C LEU A 116 4.82 14.29 20.44
N MET A 117 3.89 13.49 20.99
CA MET A 117 3.16 13.87 22.20
C MET A 117 4.07 13.96 23.43
N LYS A 118 5.11 13.12 23.52
CA LYS A 118 6.05 13.14 24.64
C LYS A 118 7.10 14.25 24.57
N ASN A 119 7.46 14.70 23.38
CA ASN A 119 8.49 15.73 23.19
C ASN A 119 7.85 16.99 22.64
N ALA A 120 7.38 17.88 23.52
CA ALA A 120 6.73 19.14 23.13
C ALA A 120 7.66 20.09 22.34
N GLU A 121 8.98 19.89 22.38
CA GLU A 121 9.96 20.61 21.55
C GLU A 121 10.07 20.06 20.12
N ALA A 122 9.54 18.86 19.84
CA ALA A 122 9.53 18.29 18.51
C ALA A 122 8.46 19.00 17.65
N ILE A 123 8.88 20.02 16.91
CA ILE A 123 8.03 20.73 15.94
C ILE A 123 7.85 19.84 14.70
N VAL A 124 6.71 19.15 14.60
CA VAL A 124 6.30 18.50 13.34
C VAL A 124 5.02 19.18 12.87
N GLY A 125 5.20 20.23 12.08
CA GLY A 125 4.12 21.00 11.53
C GLY A 125 4.62 22.32 10.96
N VAL A 126 5.09 22.29 9.72
CA VAL A 126 5.10 23.50 8.90
C VAL A 126 3.79 23.51 8.14
N ASN A 127 3.06 24.62 8.20
CA ASN A 127 1.88 24.79 7.37
C ASN A 127 2.30 24.55 5.90
N SER A 128 1.65 23.62 5.21
CA SER A 128 2.07 23.22 3.86
C SER A 128 2.15 24.43 2.92
N TRP A 129 1.27 25.41 3.07
CA TRP A 129 1.34 26.64 2.30
C TRP A 129 2.58 27.48 2.61
N VAL A 130 2.98 27.57 3.87
CA VAL A 130 4.24 28.23 4.29
C VAL A 130 5.46 27.44 3.81
N ALA A 131 5.43 26.11 3.89
CA ALA A 131 6.52 25.23 3.46
C ALA A 131 6.80 25.39 1.95
N HIS A 132 5.76 25.32 1.13
CA HIS A 132 5.87 25.42 -0.33
C HIS A 132 6.17 26.83 -0.84
N ARG A 133 6.08 27.85 0.03
CA ARG A 133 6.47 29.25 -0.26
C ARG A 133 7.85 29.62 0.29
N ASN A 134 8.59 28.67 0.84
CA ASN A 134 9.94 28.91 1.33
C ASN A 134 10.89 29.21 0.15
N LYS A 135 11.33 30.47 0.03
CA LYS A 135 12.21 30.94 -1.05
C LYS A 135 13.63 30.38 -0.96
N ASP A 136 14.08 29.92 0.21
CA ASP A 136 15.39 29.29 0.37
C ASP A 136 15.40 27.88 -0.25
N VAL A 137 14.28 27.16 -0.12
CA VAL A 137 14.10 25.82 -0.68
C VAL A 137 13.72 25.91 -2.15
N PHE A 138 12.65 26.64 -2.47
CA PHE A 138 12.06 26.65 -3.81
C PHE A 138 12.63 27.75 -4.72
N GLY A 139 13.21 28.83 -4.19
CA GLY A 139 13.74 29.95 -4.99
C GLY A 139 12.83 31.18 -4.97
N ALA A 140 13.25 32.26 -5.64
CA ALA A 140 12.56 33.56 -5.59
C ALA A 140 11.08 33.50 -6.09
N ASP A 141 10.79 32.55 -6.97
CA ASP A 141 9.50 32.27 -7.58
C ASP A 141 8.70 31.17 -6.84
N ALA A 142 8.97 30.94 -5.55
CA ALA A 142 8.24 29.97 -4.72
C ALA A 142 6.71 30.20 -4.65
N ASP A 143 6.26 31.43 -4.92
CA ASP A 143 4.83 31.77 -4.96
C ASP A 143 4.15 31.37 -6.30
N THR A 144 4.91 30.85 -7.27
CA THR A 144 4.42 30.45 -8.59
C THR A 144 4.44 28.93 -8.74
N TYR A 145 3.33 28.36 -9.21
CA TYR A 145 3.26 26.93 -9.54
C TYR A 145 4.15 26.60 -10.74
N ARG A 146 5.28 25.93 -10.50
CA ARG A 146 6.27 25.49 -11.52
C ARG A 146 6.79 24.07 -11.20
N PRO A 147 6.06 23.02 -11.60
CA PRO A 147 6.43 21.63 -11.28
C PRO A 147 7.75 21.19 -11.93
N GLU A 148 8.17 21.81 -13.03
CA GLU A 148 9.41 21.50 -13.75
C GLU A 148 10.68 21.74 -12.90
N ARG A 149 10.57 22.52 -11.82
CA ARG A 149 11.67 22.82 -10.87
C ARG A 149 12.34 21.57 -10.31
N TRP A 150 11.58 20.48 -10.17
CA TRP A 150 12.07 19.18 -9.68
C TRP A 150 12.92 18.43 -10.71
N LEU A 151 12.82 18.82 -11.99
CA LEU A 151 13.47 18.14 -13.11
C LEU A 151 14.76 18.85 -13.59
N GLU A 152 15.06 20.04 -13.06
CA GLU A 152 16.21 20.86 -13.51
C GLU A 152 17.56 20.19 -13.25
N SER A 153 17.75 19.56 -12.07
CA SER A 153 18.93 18.74 -11.79
C SER A 153 18.74 17.88 -10.54
N ALA A 154 19.41 16.72 -10.49
CA ALA A 154 19.41 15.84 -9.31
C ALA A 154 19.87 16.54 -8.03
N LYS A 155 20.85 17.46 -8.13
CA LYS A 155 21.34 18.26 -7.01
C LYS A 155 20.29 19.25 -6.50
N ARG A 156 19.46 19.81 -7.39
CA ARG A 156 18.39 20.74 -7.06
C ARG A 156 17.18 20.02 -6.48
N ALA A 157 16.79 18.88 -7.06
CA ALA A 157 15.76 17.99 -6.53
C ALA A 157 16.10 17.53 -5.10
N SER A 158 17.32 17.07 -4.86
CA SER A 158 17.77 16.61 -3.54
C SER A 158 17.70 17.69 -2.43
N LYS A 159 17.71 18.98 -2.78
CA LYS A 159 17.51 20.07 -1.82
C LYS A 159 16.05 20.32 -1.46
N MET A 160 15.10 19.92 -2.32
CA MET A 160 13.66 20.07 -2.10
C MET A 160 13.04 18.81 -1.46
N GLU A 161 13.79 17.71 -1.42
CA GLU A 161 13.44 16.47 -0.69
C GLU A 161 13.65 16.58 0.84
N LYS A 162 14.29 17.66 1.30
CA LYS A 162 14.58 17.92 2.73
C LYS A 162 13.56 18.85 3.34
#